data_AF-A0A818G4J4-F1
#
_entry.id   AF-A0A818G4J4-F1
#
_cell.length_a   1.000
_cell.length_b   1.000
_cell.length_c   1.000
_cell.angle_alpha   90.00
_cell.angle_beta   90.00
_cell.angle_gamma   90.00
#
_symmetry.space_group_name_H-M   'P 1'
#
loop_
_entity.id
_entity.type
_entity.pdbx_description
1 polymer ?
#
loop_
_entity_poly.entity_id
_entity_poly.type
_entity_poly.pdbx_seq_one_letter_code
_entity_poly.pdbx_strand_id
1 'polypeptide(L)'
;MLWLCPVLSLGIDESLFSVVQSNTRFVMNIGLYGIAKDLPQSNLDLQRLVTKVGGKCGLYSHIYLDREEFWSCYNYNEYIRLREISGGYVFMDLWDKVAGIVFSKISIKR
;
A
#
# COMPACT_ATOMS: atom_id res chain seq x y z
N MET A 1 -8.83 0.01 -17.79
CA MET A 1 -10.06 -0.74 -17.43
C MET A 1 -9.92 -1.19 -15.98
N LEU A 2 -10.99 -1.23 -15.18
CA LEU A 2 -10.91 -1.81 -13.83
C LEU A 2 -10.95 -3.33 -13.92
N TRP A 3 -10.08 -3.98 -13.18
CA TRP A 3 -10.11 -5.41 -12.90
C TRP A 3 -10.58 -5.61 -11.47
N LEU A 4 -11.53 -6.53 -11.30
CA LEU A 4 -12.15 -6.88 -10.03
C LEU A 4 -12.00 -8.38 -9.84
N CYS A 5 -11.38 -8.78 -8.74
CA CYS A 5 -11.16 -10.17 -8.39
C CYS A 5 -11.55 -10.42 -6.93
N PRO A 6 -12.71 -11.04 -6.68
CA PRO A 6 -13.09 -11.49 -5.35
C PRO A 6 -12.10 -12.56 -4.87
N VAL A 7 -11.59 -12.39 -3.65
CA VAL A 7 -10.68 -13.33 -2.99
C VAL A 7 -11.32 -13.81 -1.70
N LEU A 8 -11.30 -15.13 -1.49
CA LEU A 8 -11.75 -15.72 -0.23
C LEU A 8 -10.80 -15.30 0.89
N SER A 9 -11.35 -14.70 1.93
CA SER A 9 -10.65 -14.43 3.18
C SER A 9 -10.89 -15.60 4.13
N LEU A 10 -9.82 -16.29 4.55
CA LEU A 10 -9.89 -17.49 5.37
C LEU A 10 -9.96 -17.22 6.89
N GLY A 11 -10.27 -15.99 7.31
CA GLY A 11 -10.52 -15.68 8.72
C GLY A 11 -10.02 -14.32 9.16
N ILE A 12 -9.78 -14.19 10.47
CA ILE A 12 -9.19 -13.01 11.07
C ILE A 12 -7.67 -13.08 10.83
N ASP A 13 -7.14 -12.14 10.05
CA ASP A 13 -5.70 -11.92 9.92
C ASP A 13 -5.35 -10.62 10.64
N GLU A 14 -4.72 -10.75 11.81
CA GLU A 14 -4.28 -9.63 12.64
C GLU A 14 -2.86 -9.15 12.27
N SER A 15 -2.28 -9.65 11.17
CA SER A 15 -0.96 -9.21 10.75
C SER A 15 -0.98 -7.72 10.41
N LEU A 16 0.07 -7.02 10.85
CA LEU A 16 0.22 -5.57 10.73
C LEU A 16 -0.01 -5.04 9.30
N PHE A 17 0.36 -5.85 8.31
CA PHE A 17 0.29 -5.51 6.89
C PHE A 17 -0.77 -6.30 6.12
N SER A 18 -1.69 -6.98 6.82
CA SER A 18 -2.77 -7.70 6.15
C SER A 18 -3.60 -6.73 5.31
N VAL A 19 -3.85 -7.13 4.06
CA VAL A 19 -4.83 -6.49 3.16
C VAL A 19 -6.25 -7.03 3.39
N VAL A 20 -6.37 -8.07 4.22
CA VAL A 20 -7.64 -8.66 4.62
C VAL A 20 -8.16 -7.92 5.84
N GLN A 21 -9.46 -7.62 5.84
CA GLN A 21 -10.14 -7.11 7.02
C GLN A 21 -10.70 -8.28 7.82
N SER A 22 -10.49 -8.25 9.14
CA SER A 22 -11.13 -9.16 10.09
C SER A 22 -12.64 -9.21 9.87
N ASN A 23 -13.24 -10.39 10.02
CA ASN A 23 -14.69 -10.62 9.96
C ASN A 23 -15.33 -10.43 8.57
N THR A 24 -14.56 -10.42 7.49
CA THR A 24 -15.09 -10.48 6.12
C THR A 24 -14.78 -11.85 5.49
N ARG A 25 -15.78 -12.47 4.86
CA ARG A 25 -15.61 -13.76 4.15
C ARG A 25 -14.91 -13.56 2.80
N PHE A 26 -15.10 -12.42 2.17
CA PHE A 26 -14.49 -12.08 0.89
C PHE A 26 -13.93 -10.67 0.94
N VAL A 27 -12.81 -10.49 0.26
CA VAL A 27 -12.25 -9.17 -0.07
C VAL A 27 -12.23 -9.01 -1.57
N MET A 28 -12.29 -7.76 -2.04
CA MET A 28 -12.17 -7.46 -3.46
C MET A 28 -10.75 -6.98 -3.76
N ASN A 29 -10.00 -7.72 -4.57
CA ASN A 29 -8.79 -7.21 -5.18
C ASN A 29 -9.18 -6.36 -6.39
N ILE A 30 -8.74 -5.11 -6.41
CA ILE A 30 -9.09 -4.12 -7.44
C ILE A 30 -7.79 -3.59 -8.05
N GLY A 31 -7.75 -3.50 -9.37
CA GLY A 31 -6.61 -2.91 -10.06
C GLY A 31 -7.00 -2.27 -11.38
N LEU A 32 -6.09 -1.47 -11.93
CA LEU A 32 -6.16 -1.06 -13.33
C LEU A 32 -5.53 -2.15 -14.20
N TYR A 33 -6.25 -2.57 -15.24
CA TYR A 33 -5.79 -3.56 -16.21
C TYR A 33 -5.88 -3.04 -17.65
N GLY A 34 -4.97 -3.56 -18.48
CA GLY A 34 -4.79 -3.17 -19.88
C GLY A 34 -4.21 -1.78 -20.05
N ILE A 35 -4.63 -1.08 -21.10
CA ILE A 35 -4.23 0.31 -21.36
C ILE A 35 -5.09 1.23 -20.49
N ALA A 36 -4.61 1.55 -19.31
CA ALA A 36 -5.15 2.66 -18.52
C ALA A 36 -4.64 3.97 -19.13
N LYS A 37 -5.55 4.91 -19.39
CA LYS A 37 -5.18 6.28 -19.77
C LYS A 37 -4.70 7.02 -18.52
N ASP A 38 -3.88 8.05 -18.71
CA ASP A 38 -3.52 8.99 -17.65
C ASP A 38 -2.84 8.36 -16.42
N LEU A 39 -1.99 7.35 -16.65
CA LEU A 39 -1.07 6.86 -15.62
C LEU A 39 0.04 7.91 -15.38
N PRO A 40 0.45 8.16 -14.11
CA PRO A 40 0.05 7.43 -12.91
C PRO A 40 -1.23 7.94 -12.22
N GLN A 41 -1.79 9.07 -12.64
CA GLN A 41 -2.89 9.77 -11.95
C GLN A 41 -4.11 8.88 -11.73
N SER A 42 -4.55 8.13 -12.74
CA SER A 42 -5.68 7.20 -12.60
C SER A 42 -5.44 6.13 -11.53
N ASN A 43 -4.19 5.72 -11.33
CA ASN A 43 -3.85 4.74 -10.30
C ASN A 43 -3.81 5.38 -8.91
N LEU A 44 -3.31 6.61 -8.80
CA LEU A 44 -3.38 7.40 -7.57
C LEU A 44 -4.85 7.60 -7.14
N ASP A 45 -5.73 7.98 -8.06
CA ASP A 45 -7.15 8.17 -7.78
C ASP A 45 -7.82 6.87 -7.33
N LEU A 46 -7.47 5.74 -7.95
CA LEU A 46 -7.93 4.43 -7.50
C LEU A 46 -7.43 4.09 -6.08
N GLN A 47 -6.15 4.33 -5.78
CA GLN A 47 -5.58 4.08 -4.46
C GLN A 47 -6.29 4.91 -3.39
N ARG A 48 -6.53 6.21 -3.65
CA ARG A 48 -7.30 7.08 -2.76
C ARG A 48 -8.72 6.59 -2.53
N LEU A 49 -9.40 6.11 -3.59
CA LEU A 49 -10.74 5.54 -3.48
C LEU A 49 -10.74 4.29 -2.58
N VAL A 50 -9.76 3.39 -2.79
CA VAL A 50 -9.58 2.18 -1.97
C VAL A 50 -9.38 2.55 -0.49
N THR A 51 -8.48 3.50 -0.20
CA THR A 51 -8.23 3.99 1.15
C THR A 51 -9.49 4.60 1.78
N LYS A 52 -10.24 5.41 1.02
CA LYS A 52 -11.48 6.06 1.50
C LYS A 52 -12.54 5.05 1.96
N VAL A 53 -12.61 3.87 1.35
CA VAL A 53 -13.56 2.80 1.75
C VAL A 53 -12.98 1.81 2.77
N GLY A 54 -11.83 2.14 3.39
CA GLY A 54 -11.16 1.30 4.38
C GLY A 54 -10.35 0.15 3.79
N GLY A 55 -10.21 0.10 2.47
CA GLY A 55 -9.31 -0.85 1.80
C GLY A 55 -7.85 -0.46 1.97
N LYS A 56 -6.95 -1.34 1.52
CA LYS A 56 -5.49 -1.13 1.61
C LYS A 56 -4.83 -1.44 0.27
N CYS A 57 -3.74 -0.73 -0.02
CA CYS A 57 -2.91 -1.03 -1.19
C CYS A 57 -1.91 -2.14 -0.86
N GLY A 58 -1.86 -3.22 -1.64
CA GLY A 58 -0.89 -4.29 -1.40
C GLY A 58 0.56 -3.83 -1.54
N LEU A 59 1.43 -4.20 -0.60
CA LEU A 59 2.84 -3.79 -0.55
C LEU A 59 3.74 -4.35 -1.68
N TYR A 60 3.17 -5.18 -2.55
CA TYR A 60 3.79 -5.70 -3.76
C TYR A 60 3.56 -4.80 -4.99
N SER A 61 2.62 -3.85 -4.92
CA SER A 61 2.36 -2.91 -6.01
C SER A 61 3.12 -1.60 -5.81
N HIS A 62 3.22 -0.80 -6.89
CA HIS A 62 3.67 0.58 -6.77
C HIS A 62 2.62 1.42 -6.06
N ILE A 63 3.04 2.12 -5.01
CA ILE A 63 2.21 3.05 -4.26
C ILE A 63 2.45 4.46 -4.79
N TYR A 64 1.38 5.16 -5.16
CA TYR A 64 1.44 6.54 -5.63
C TYR A 64 0.95 7.53 -4.57
N LEU A 65 0.36 7.02 -3.49
CA LEU A 65 -0.03 7.77 -2.30
C LEU A 65 1.19 8.45 -1.67
N ASP A 66 0.99 9.65 -1.15
CA ASP A 66 2.01 10.28 -0.32
C ASP A 66 2.21 9.51 1.00
N ARG A 67 3.20 9.95 1.80
CA ARG A 67 3.57 9.27 3.04
C ARG A 67 2.42 9.23 4.05
N GLU A 68 1.66 10.31 4.18
CA GLU A 68 0.55 10.39 5.13
C GLU A 68 -0.61 9.52 4.68
N GLU A 69 -0.98 9.59 3.41
CA GLU A 69 -2.02 8.76 2.79
C GLU A 69 -1.69 7.27 2.90
N PHE A 70 -0.44 6.87 2.64
CA PHE A 70 0.00 5.48 2.80
C PHE A 70 -0.13 5.01 4.25
N TRP A 71 0.36 5.80 5.20
CA TRP A 71 0.31 5.42 6.62
C TRP A 71 -1.10 5.50 7.21
N SER A 72 -2.06 6.18 6.56
CA SER A 72 -3.47 6.07 6.95
C SER A 72 -4.06 4.67 6.73
N CYS A 73 -3.44 3.87 5.85
CA CYS A 73 -3.88 2.50 5.54
C CYS A 73 -3.34 1.44 6.51
N TYR A 74 -2.31 1.77 7.29
CA TYR A 74 -1.54 0.82 8.11
C TYR A 74 -1.28 1.38 9.51
N ASN A 75 -1.00 0.51 10.47
CA ASN A 75 -0.66 0.97 11.82
C ASN A 75 0.82 1.42 11.87
N TYR A 76 1.06 2.70 11.58
CA TYR A 76 2.39 3.30 11.59
C TYR A 76 3.10 3.19 12.96
N ASN A 77 2.35 3.37 14.05
CA ASN A 77 2.94 3.35 15.39
C ASN A 77 3.51 1.97 15.75
N GLU A 78 2.77 0.91 15.44
CA GLU A 78 3.27 -0.45 15.69
C GLU A 78 4.44 -0.79 14.75
N TYR A 79 4.41 -0.31 13.51
CA TYR A 79 5.55 -0.45 12.60
C TYR A 79 6.83 0.20 13.14
N ILE A 80 6.75 1.44 13.61
CA ILE A 80 7.90 2.16 14.17
C ILE A 80 8.42 1.47 15.44
N ARG A 81 7.52 1.04 16.32
CA ARG A 81 7.88 0.25 17.50
C ARG A 81 8.66 -1.01 17.14
N LEU A 82 8.20 -1.76 16.13
CA LEU A 82 8.88 -2.97 15.66
C LEU A 82 10.27 -2.66 15.06
N ARG A 83 10.42 -1.54 14.36
CA ARG A 83 11.74 -1.10 13.85
C ARG A 83 12.70 -0.75 14.98
N GLU A 84 12.21 -0.13 16.05
CA GLU A 84 13.04 0.22 17.20
C GLU A 84 13.59 -1.02 17.90
N ILE A 85 12.72 -1.96 18.28
CA ILE A 85 13.14 -3.16 19.02
C ILE A 85 14.03 -4.10 18.19
N SER A 86 13.92 -4.04 16.86
CA SER A 86 14.72 -4.89 15.94
C SER A 86 16.00 -4.20 15.45
N GLY A 87 16.24 -2.94 15.81
CA GLY A 87 17.34 -2.15 15.23
C GLY A 87 17.16 -1.85 13.73
N GLY A 88 15.92 -1.91 13.23
CA GLY A 88 15.58 -1.79 11.82
C GLY A 88 15.83 -0.42 11.21
N TYR A 89 16.10 0.63 12.00
CA TYR A 89 16.36 1.99 11.51
C TYR A 89 17.53 2.11 10.51
N VAL A 90 18.44 1.13 10.49
CA VAL A 90 19.53 1.06 9.50
C VAL A 90 19.06 0.76 8.07
N PHE A 91 17.84 0.24 7.91
CA PHE A 91 17.26 -0.11 6.62
C PHE A 91 16.33 0.99 6.10
N MET A 92 15.96 0.91 4.81
CA MET A 92 14.98 1.82 4.21
C MET A 92 13.60 1.73 4.90
N ASP A 93 12.88 2.85 4.98
CA ASP A 93 11.48 2.87 5.43
C ASP A 93 10.56 2.15 4.43
N LEU A 94 9.45 1.59 4.91
CA LEU A 94 8.54 0.82 4.05
C LEU A 94 7.92 1.71 2.97
N TRP A 95 7.52 2.94 3.30
CA TRP A 95 6.97 3.86 2.29
C TRP A 95 8.00 4.18 1.22
N ASP A 96 9.24 4.48 1.62
CA ASP A 96 10.33 4.76 0.68
C ASP A 96 10.61 3.57 -0.25
N LYS A 97 10.42 2.33 0.23
CA LYS A 97 10.52 1.11 -0.58
C LYS A 97 9.38 0.96 -1.59
N VAL A 98 8.13 1.28 -1.22
CA VAL A 98 6.94 0.98 -2.05
C VAL A 98 6.47 2.14 -2.93
N ALA A 99 6.77 3.38 -2.55
CA ALA A 99 6.41 4.58 -3.31
C ALA A 99 7.04 4.60 -4.72
N GLY A 100 8.03 3.73 -4.95
CA GLY A 100 8.76 3.67 -6.20
C GLY A 100 9.55 4.95 -6.48
N ILE A 101 10.17 5.00 -7.65
CA ILE A 101 11.07 6.07 -8.10
C ILE A 101 10.34 7.42 -8.30
N VAL A 102 9.01 7.47 -8.14
CA VAL A 102 8.17 8.65 -8.41
C VAL A 102 8.59 9.87 -7.57
N PHE A 103 9.15 9.65 -6.38
CA PHE A 103 9.72 10.71 -5.53
C PHE A 103 11.25 10.68 -5.42
N SER A 104 11.91 9.68 -6.02
CA SER A 104 13.36 9.60 -5.98
C SER A 104 13.95 10.49 -7.08
N LYS A 105 14.02 11.80 -6.84
CA LYS A 105 15.21 12.55 -7.25
C LYS A 105 16.36 11.99 -6.42
N ILE A 106 16.89 10.83 -6.83
CA ILE A 106 18.18 10.37 -6.34
C ILE A 106 19.18 11.41 -6.86
N SER A 107 19.49 12.41 -6.03
CA SER A 107 20.72 13.18 -6.21
C SER A 107 21.86 12.22 -5.96
N ILE A 108 22.25 11.49 -7.01
CA ILE A 108 23.57 10.90 -7.09
C ILE A 108 24.51 12.10 -7.19
N LYS A 109 24.97 12.61 -6.05
CA LYS A 109 26.21 13.37 -6.01
C LYS A 109 27.29 12.40 -6.47
N ARG A 110 27.75 12.58 -7.71
CA ARG A 110 29.03 12.05 -8.17
C ARG A 110 30.16 12.72 -7.41
#